data_AF-A0AAU6Q1Z5-F1
#
_entry.id   AF-A0AAU6Q1Z5-F1
#
_cell.length_a   1.000
_cell.length_b   1.000
_cell.length_c   1.000
_cell.angle_alpha   90.00
_cell.angle_beta   90.00
_cell.angle_gamma   90.00
#
_symmetry.space_group_name_H-M   'P 1'
#
loop_
_entity.id
_entity.type
_entity.pdbx_description
1 polymer ?
#
loop_
_entity_poly.entity_id
_entity_poly.type
_entity_poly.pdbx_seq_one_letter_code
_entity_poly.pdbx_strand_id
1 'polypeptide(L)'
;MTTRPTSNELPPGGYVHREPSLLRKLLPWLALLALLGGAVYLVQALAKVPLQKGFSIYFVPGGWKKFLLFLLAASGVLALTSLIGQRFGQARTGRKISYLAVLGDQLTHLFLMLVVLVAVYPLVYVLIAAFDPNNSLFAFPNFSDPNIFYRSGLLPDIQKLTTENFAKLFEGVTIPAYQLALAGLGGAGLAALLFMGLASRFGNTSEGMEKARTWVTRLLLLVGVALLVLITPAQFQGGSNESKFLLSVRNTLFVSTMTGLLAILLSTTAGYAMARLRFPGRFQMLLFFIFIQMFPVFLALVAVYSLLTALGLVNTFTGLILAYSGGAIAFNTWIFKGYVESLPESLEEAAMVDGATRWQTFLRVVLPLSGGMLVFIFLNQFIGTYAEFILASVLLTGVEQWTVGVMLRSFSSGQFSTKWGVFAAAATLGALPIVALFYSFQQYFVGGAVAGGVKE
;
A
#
# COMPACT_ATOMS: atom_id res chain seq x y z
N MET A 1 -8.16 37.59 22.51
CA MET A 1 -9.40 36.84 22.84
C MET A 1 -10.45 37.21 21.80
N THR A 2 -10.58 36.41 20.74
CA THR A 2 -11.60 36.60 19.70
C THR A 2 -12.74 35.63 19.97
N THR A 3 -13.92 36.17 20.28
CA THR A 3 -15.14 35.42 20.55
C THR A 3 -15.55 34.62 19.31
N ARG A 4 -15.69 33.29 19.45
CA ARG A 4 -16.21 32.43 18.38
C ARG A 4 -17.66 32.84 18.07
N PRO A 5 -18.07 32.93 16.79
CA PRO A 5 -19.43 33.34 16.44
C PRO A 5 -20.43 32.32 17.01
N THR A 6 -21.47 32.84 17.65
CA THR A 6 -22.61 32.02 18.08
C THR A 6 -23.47 31.68 16.86
N SER A 7 -24.25 30.60 16.91
CA SER A 7 -24.96 30.00 15.77
C SER A 7 -25.95 30.91 15.04
N ASN A 8 -26.16 32.14 15.50
CA ASN A 8 -27.11 33.11 14.94
C ASN A 8 -26.50 34.02 13.86
N GLU A 9 -25.19 33.98 13.61
CA GLU A 9 -24.53 34.85 12.62
C GLU A 9 -24.23 34.18 11.26
N LEU A 10 -24.70 32.96 11.03
CA LEU A 10 -24.43 32.23 9.79
C LEU A 10 -25.55 32.43 8.77
N PRO A 11 -25.24 32.65 7.48
CA PRO A 11 -26.26 32.69 6.43
C PRO A 11 -27.03 31.36 6.36
N PRO A 12 -28.26 31.33 5.81
CA PRO A 12 -29.03 30.10 5.68
C PRO A 12 -28.23 29.04 4.91
N GLY A 13 -27.83 27.97 5.61
CA GLY A 13 -26.96 26.90 5.09
C GLY A 13 -25.51 26.92 5.60
N GLY A 14 -25.08 27.99 6.28
CA GLY A 14 -23.76 28.08 6.91
C GLY A 14 -23.65 27.15 8.12
N TYR A 15 -22.62 26.30 8.13
CA TYR A 15 -22.39 25.32 9.17
C TYR A 15 -21.03 25.54 9.84
N VAL A 16 -21.03 25.61 11.18
CA VAL A 16 -19.79 25.50 11.96
C VAL A 16 -19.54 24.02 12.18
N HIS A 17 -18.48 23.49 11.57
CA HIS A 17 -18.03 22.12 11.81
C HIS A 17 -17.66 21.95 13.28
N ARG A 18 -18.59 21.43 14.08
CA ARG A 18 -18.29 21.04 15.46
C ARG A 18 -17.72 19.64 15.43
N GLU A 19 -16.52 19.47 15.98
CA GLU A 19 -15.92 18.15 16.12
C GLU A 19 -16.90 17.18 16.80
N PRO A 20 -16.98 15.93 16.31
CA PRO A 20 -17.83 14.94 16.94
C PRO A 20 -17.40 14.73 18.39
N SER A 21 -18.35 14.82 19.33
CA SER A 21 -18.08 14.59 20.75
C SER A 21 -17.43 13.22 20.98
N LEU A 22 -16.61 13.08 22.02
CA LEU A 22 -15.95 11.83 22.41
C LEU A 22 -16.85 10.60 22.28
N LEU A 23 -18.10 10.66 22.74
CA LEU A 23 -19.08 9.57 22.62
C LEU A 23 -19.39 9.14 21.17
N ARG A 24 -19.48 10.08 20.22
CA ARG A 24 -19.73 9.78 18.80
C ARG A 24 -18.48 9.20 18.13
N LYS A 25 -17.29 9.62 18.56
CA LYS A 25 -16.03 8.98 18.17
C LYS A 25 -15.91 7.56 18.76
N LEU A 26 -16.48 7.31 19.94
CA LEU A 26 -16.43 6.03 20.65
C LEU A 26 -17.51 5.01 20.23
N LEU A 27 -18.66 5.45 19.72
CA LEU A 27 -19.77 4.57 19.35
C LEU A 27 -19.38 3.43 18.38
N PRO A 28 -18.61 3.69 17.30
CA PRO A 28 -18.12 2.64 16.42
C PRO A 28 -17.21 1.64 17.14
N TRP A 29 -16.41 2.09 18.11
CA TRP A 29 -15.55 1.22 18.92
C TRP A 29 -16.35 0.37 19.91
N LEU A 30 -17.43 0.90 20.47
CA LEU A 30 -18.35 0.12 21.32
C LEU A 30 -19.10 -0.93 20.50
N ALA A 31 -19.55 -0.59 19.29
CA ALA A 31 -20.15 -1.56 18.36
C ALA A 31 -19.12 -2.62 17.95
N LEU A 32 -17.88 -2.23 17.68
CA LEU A 32 -16.76 -3.14 17.42
C LEU A 32 -16.51 -4.06 18.63
N LEU A 33 -16.44 -3.54 19.85
CA LEU A 33 -16.25 -4.34 21.06
C LEU A 33 -17.39 -5.33 21.29
N ALA A 34 -18.64 -4.93 21.02
CA ALA A 34 -19.79 -5.85 21.07
C ALA A 34 -19.71 -6.94 20.00
N LEU A 35 -19.28 -6.60 18.78
CA LEU A 35 -19.05 -7.56 17.69
C LEU A 35 -17.90 -8.51 18.00
N LEU A 36 -16.80 -8.01 18.56
CA LEU A 36 -15.66 -8.81 19.01
C LEU A 36 -16.06 -9.73 20.16
N GLY A 37 -16.82 -9.24 21.14
CA GLY A 37 -17.39 -10.06 22.22
C GLY A 37 -18.32 -11.16 21.68
N GLY A 38 -19.17 -10.82 20.71
CA GLY A 38 -20.02 -11.80 20.01
C GLY A 38 -19.21 -12.82 19.21
N ALA A 39 -18.12 -12.40 18.57
CA ALA A 39 -17.20 -13.29 17.87
C ALA A 39 -16.47 -14.21 18.84
N VAL A 40 -16.02 -13.72 20.00
CA VAL A 40 -15.41 -14.53 21.07
C VAL A 40 -16.42 -15.55 21.62
N TYR A 41 -17.68 -15.16 21.82
CA TYR A 41 -18.74 -16.08 22.23
C TYR A 41 -19.00 -17.15 21.17
N LEU A 42 -19.09 -16.76 19.89
CA LEU A 42 -19.21 -17.69 18.77
C LEU A 42 -18.02 -18.66 18.75
N VAL A 43 -16.81 -18.14 19.00
CA VAL A 43 -15.58 -18.94 19.09
C VAL A 43 -15.69 -19.99 20.19
N GLN A 44 -16.09 -19.59 21.40
CA GLN A 44 -16.30 -20.51 22.54
C GLN A 44 -17.43 -21.52 22.27
N ALA A 45 -18.49 -21.11 21.59
CA ALA A 45 -19.61 -21.98 21.24
C ALA A 45 -19.26 -23.00 20.13
N LEU A 46 -18.24 -22.71 19.33
CA LEU A 46 -17.67 -23.60 18.30
C LEU A 46 -16.53 -24.47 18.84
N ALA A 47 -15.86 -24.06 19.92
CA ALA A 47 -14.85 -24.84 20.61
C ALA A 47 -15.40 -26.14 21.24
N LYS A 48 -16.72 -26.26 21.46
CA LYS A 48 -17.35 -27.47 22.01
C LYS A 48 -17.64 -28.57 20.97
N VAL A 49 -17.15 -28.42 19.73
CA VAL A 49 -17.38 -29.40 18.65
C VAL A 49 -16.45 -30.62 18.82
N PRO A 50 -17.00 -31.84 18.94
CA PRO A 50 -16.22 -33.05 19.23
C PRO A 50 -15.14 -33.33 18.18
N LEU A 51 -14.06 -33.99 18.62
CA LEU A 51 -12.90 -34.35 17.81
C LEU A 51 -13.30 -35.28 16.65
N GLN A 52 -13.17 -34.82 15.41
CA GLN A 52 -13.20 -35.69 14.24
C GLN A 52 -11.78 -36.22 13.98
N LYS A 53 -11.64 -37.55 13.89
CA LYS A 53 -10.37 -38.21 13.55
C LYS A 53 -10.20 -38.18 12.03
N GLY A 54 -9.29 -37.34 11.52
CA GLY A 54 -8.87 -37.35 10.11
C GLY A 54 -8.47 -35.97 9.56
N PHE A 55 -7.73 -35.97 8.45
CA PHE A 55 -7.43 -34.80 7.62
C PHE A 55 -8.70 -34.35 6.86
N SER A 56 -9.74 -33.99 7.61
CA SER A 56 -11.05 -33.64 7.05
C SER A 56 -11.37 -32.17 7.31
N ILE A 57 -11.89 -31.51 6.28
CA ILE A 57 -12.59 -30.22 6.39
C ILE A 57 -13.53 -30.29 7.60
N TYR A 58 -13.33 -29.43 8.60
CA TYR A 58 -14.15 -29.42 9.80
C TYR A 58 -15.57 -28.95 9.45
N PHE A 59 -16.48 -29.89 9.29
CA PHE A 59 -17.89 -29.57 9.11
C PHE A 59 -18.52 -29.31 10.48
N VAL A 60 -18.91 -28.06 10.73
CA VAL A 60 -19.66 -27.69 11.94
C VAL A 60 -21.15 -27.90 11.67
N PRO A 61 -21.80 -28.90 12.27
CA PRO A 61 -23.24 -29.12 12.06
C PRO A 61 -24.04 -27.89 12.50
N GLY A 62 -24.86 -27.36 11.60
CA GLY A 62 -25.65 -26.14 11.87
C GLY A 62 -24.79 -24.87 12.05
N GLY A 63 -23.51 -24.88 11.67
CA GLY A 63 -22.63 -23.70 11.76
C GLY A 63 -23.18 -22.48 11.04
N TRP A 64 -23.84 -22.69 9.88
CA TRP A 64 -24.52 -21.62 9.14
C TRP A 64 -25.65 -20.98 9.94
N LYS A 65 -26.40 -21.74 10.75
CA LYS A 65 -27.46 -21.19 11.62
C LYS A 65 -26.86 -20.29 12.70
N LYS A 66 -25.77 -20.74 13.33
CA LYS A 66 -25.03 -19.95 14.33
C LYS A 66 -24.47 -18.67 13.72
N PHE A 67 -23.95 -18.74 12.48
CA PHE A 67 -23.45 -17.58 11.75
C PHE A 67 -24.56 -16.58 11.40
N LEU A 68 -25.71 -17.04 10.90
CA LEU A 68 -26.85 -16.17 10.62
C LEU A 68 -27.41 -15.51 11.89
N LEU A 69 -27.51 -16.26 13.00
CA LEU A 69 -27.90 -15.70 14.30
C LEU A 69 -26.91 -14.64 14.79
N PHE A 70 -25.60 -14.86 14.59
CA PHE A 70 -24.57 -13.85 14.87
C PHE A 70 -24.78 -12.60 14.02
N LEU A 71 -24.99 -12.73 12.71
CA LEU A 71 -25.24 -11.59 11.82
C LEU A 71 -26.51 -10.83 12.21
N LEU A 72 -27.57 -11.53 12.61
CA LEU A 72 -28.82 -10.92 13.06
C LEU A 72 -28.62 -10.17 14.39
N ALA A 73 -27.92 -10.78 15.36
CA ALA A 73 -27.57 -10.13 16.61
C ALA A 73 -26.68 -8.89 16.39
N ALA A 74 -25.64 -9.02 15.55
CA ALA A 74 -24.78 -7.92 15.13
C ALA A 74 -25.59 -6.76 14.51
N SER A 75 -26.50 -7.08 13.60
CA SER A 75 -27.38 -6.10 12.96
C SER A 75 -28.33 -5.44 13.98
N GLY A 76 -28.82 -6.19 14.96
CA GLY A 76 -29.64 -5.67 16.07
C GLY A 76 -28.87 -4.69 16.97
N VAL A 77 -27.60 -4.98 17.29
CA VAL A 77 -26.72 -4.07 18.04
C VAL A 77 -26.47 -2.79 17.24
N LEU A 78 -26.22 -2.89 15.92
CA LEU A 78 -26.06 -1.71 15.06
C LEU A 78 -27.34 -0.87 15.01
N ALA A 79 -28.50 -1.49 14.82
CA ALA A 79 -29.79 -0.80 14.87
C ALA A 79 -30.01 -0.05 16.20
N LEU A 80 -29.75 -0.71 17.33
CA LEU A 80 -29.87 -0.11 18.67
C LEU A 80 -28.91 1.06 18.86
N THR A 81 -27.63 0.88 18.54
CA THR A 81 -26.63 1.96 18.66
C THR A 81 -26.92 3.13 17.71
N SER A 82 -27.47 2.85 16.53
CA SER A 82 -27.95 3.89 15.59
C SER A 82 -29.12 4.69 16.15
N LEU A 83 -30.12 4.03 16.75
CA LEU A 83 -31.25 4.70 17.41
C LEU A 83 -30.80 5.58 18.58
N ILE A 84 -29.90 5.06 19.42
CA ILE A 84 -29.33 5.79 20.55
C ILE A 84 -28.52 7.00 20.04
N GLY A 85 -27.66 6.80 19.03
CA GLY A 85 -26.85 7.84 18.43
C GLY A 85 -27.69 8.97 17.81
N GLN A 86 -28.81 8.63 17.16
CA GLN A 86 -29.76 9.59 16.61
C GLN A 86 -30.42 10.44 17.71
N ARG A 87 -30.94 9.80 18.77
CA ARG A 87 -31.61 10.49 19.90
C ARG A 87 -30.65 11.45 20.61
N PHE A 88 -29.43 11.01 20.91
CA PHE A 88 -28.41 11.86 21.53
C PHE A 88 -27.94 12.98 20.61
N GLY A 89 -27.77 12.70 19.31
CA GLY A 89 -27.41 13.70 18.31
C GLY A 89 -28.44 14.82 18.21
N GLN A 90 -29.73 14.46 18.17
CA GLN A 90 -30.84 15.41 18.14
C GLN A 90 -30.93 16.22 19.44
N ALA A 91 -30.79 15.59 20.60
CA ALA A 91 -30.81 16.28 21.90
C ALA A 91 -29.71 17.34 22.04
N ARG A 92 -28.56 17.17 21.38
CA ARG A 92 -27.43 18.12 21.45
C ARG A 92 -27.38 19.16 20.34
N THR A 93 -27.79 18.80 19.12
CA THR A 93 -27.64 19.67 17.95
C THR A 93 -28.94 20.34 17.54
N GLY A 94 -30.08 19.96 18.14
CA GLY A 94 -31.41 20.39 17.74
C GLY A 94 -31.85 19.88 16.36
N ARG A 95 -30.96 19.22 15.61
CA ARG A 95 -31.21 18.77 14.24
C ARG A 95 -31.61 17.30 14.21
N LYS A 96 -32.72 17.00 13.53
CA LYS A 96 -33.14 15.62 13.24
C LYS A 96 -32.25 15.06 12.14
N ILE A 97 -31.38 14.12 12.50
CA ILE A 97 -30.65 13.28 11.54
C ILE A 97 -31.50 12.04 11.28
N SER A 98 -31.58 11.57 10.04
CA SER A 98 -32.33 10.35 9.69
C SER A 98 -31.71 9.11 10.34
N TYR A 99 -32.54 8.24 10.93
CA TYR A 99 -32.11 6.95 11.44
C TYR A 99 -31.41 6.11 10.36
N LEU A 100 -31.98 6.08 9.15
CA LEU A 100 -31.45 5.33 8.02
C LEU A 100 -30.06 5.84 7.60
N ALA A 101 -29.78 7.13 7.77
CA ALA A 101 -28.47 7.69 7.49
C ALA A 101 -27.41 7.21 8.50
N VAL A 102 -27.75 7.16 9.80
CA VAL A 102 -26.84 6.67 10.84
C VAL A 102 -26.61 5.16 10.71
N LEU A 103 -27.67 4.40 10.44
CA LEU A 103 -27.58 2.96 10.22
C LEU A 103 -26.81 2.62 8.94
N GLY A 104 -27.01 3.37 7.85
CA GLY A 104 -26.26 3.19 6.61
C GLY A 104 -24.76 3.41 6.78
N ASP A 105 -24.35 4.43 7.54
CA ASP A 105 -22.94 4.70 7.88
C ASP A 105 -22.32 3.54 8.68
N GLN A 106 -23.03 3.06 9.70
CA GLN A 106 -22.59 1.92 10.52
C GLN A 106 -22.49 0.61 9.73
N LEU A 107 -23.45 0.32 8.84
CA LEU A 107 -23.41 -0.83 7.96
C LEU A 107 -22.23 -0.74 6.98
N THR A 108 -21.95 0.45 6.47
CA THR A 108 -20.78 0.70 5.60
C THR A 108 -19.48 0.41 6.36
N HIS A 109 -19.35 0.88 7.60
CA HIS A 109 -18.19 0.54 8.44
C HIS A 109 -18.09 -0.96 8.73
N LEU A 110 -19.20 -1.63 9.08
CA LEU A 110 -19.21 -3.09 9.28
C LEU A 110 -18.75 -3.82 8.01
N PHE A 111 -19.30 -3.45 6.86
CA PHE A 111 -18.93 -4.03 5.58
C PHE A 111 -17.45 -3.82 5.29
N LEU A 112 -16.93 -2.60 5.44
CA LEU A 112 -15.51 -2.31 5.25
C LEU A 112 -14.62 -3.13 6.20
N MET A 113 -14.99 -3.26 7.49
CA MET A 113 -14.25 -4.08 8.45
C MET A 113 -14.23 -5.56 8.04
N LEU A 114 -15.35 -6.10 7.56
CA LEU A 114 -15.43 -7.49 7.09
C LEU A 114 -14.58 -7.69 5.82
N VAL A 115 -14.66 -6.78 4.86
CA VAL A 115 -13.84 -6.83 3.64
C VAL A 115 -12.36 -6.76 3.99
N VAL A 116 -11.96 -5.86 4.87
CA VAL A 116 -10.57 -5.74 5.34
C VAL A 116 -10.14 -7.02 6.06
N LEU A 117 -10.97 -7.58 6.94
CA LEU A 117 -10.66 -8.83 7.64
C LEU A 117 -10.42 -9.98 6.66
N VAL A 118 -11.30 -10.15 5.67
CA VAL A 118 -11.19 -11.21 4.65
C VAL A 118 -9.95 -11.01 3.78
N ALA A 119 -9.65 -9.77 3.39
CA ALA A 119 -8.49 -9.45 2.58
C ALA A 119 -7.16 -9.60 3.35
N VAL A 120 -7.14 -9.26 4.64
CA VAL A 120 -5.93 -9.27 5.48
C VAL A 120 -5.64 -10.65 6.08
N TYR A 121 -6.66 -11.48 6.28
CA TYR A 121 -6.49 -12.80 6.90
C TYR A 121 -5.41 -13.68 6.24
N PRO A 122 -5.36 -13.84 4.90
CA PRO A 122 -4.28 -14.58 4.25
C PRO A 122 -2.89 -13.99 4.50
N LEU A 123 -2.78 -12.65 4.58
CA LEU A 123 -1.51 -11.97 4.86
C LEU A 123 -1.04 -12.22 6.29
N VAL A 124 -1.96 -12.20 7.25
CA VAL A 124 -1.67 -12.56 8.65
C VAL A 124 -1.17 -14.01 8.73
N TYR A 125 -1.75 -14.90 7.93
CA TYR A 125 -1.31 -16.30 7.89
C TYR A 125 0.11 -16.47 7.36
N VAL A 126 0.46 -15.76 6.28
CA VAL A 126 1.84 -15.71 5.78
C VAL A 126 2.79 -15.13 6.83
N LEU A 127 2.39 -14.05 7.51
CA LEU A 127 3.19 -13.46 8.59
C LEU A 127 3.43 -14.46 9.73
N ILE A 128 2.42 -15.23 10.13
CA ILE A 128 2.57 -16.26 11.16
C ILE A 128 3.50 -17.37 10.68
N ALA A 129 3.34 -17.85 9.44
CA ALA A 129 4.18 -18.88 8.85
C ALA A 129 5.67 -18.47 8.82
N ALA A 130 5.96 -17.17 8.74
CA ALA A 130 7.32 -16.66 8.86
C ALA A 130 7.99 -16.99 10.20
N PHE A 131 7.21 -17.13 11.27
CA PHE A 131 7.72 -17.48 12.61
C PHE A 131 7.64 -18.99 12.90
N ASP A 132 7.22 -19.81 11.94
CA ASP A 132 7.08 -21.26 12.13
C ASP A 132 8.44 -21.99 11.96
N PRO A 133 8.99 -22.66 13.00
CA PRO A 133 10.20 -23.49 12.87
C PRO A 133 10.06 -24.73 11.98
N ASN A 134 8.85 -25.26 11.78
CA ASN A 134 8.61 -26.53 11.08
C ASN A 134 8.50 -26.38 9.55
N ASN A 135 8.85 -25.20 9.01
CA ASN A 135 8.87 -24.94 7.57
C ASN A 135 7.54 -25.29 6.88
N SER A 136 6.42 -24.90 7.50
CA SER A 136 5.07 -25.13 7.01
C SER A 136 4.43 -23.82 6.57
N LEU A 137 3.64 -23.84 5.49
CA LEU A 137 2.71 -22.76 5.17
C LEU A 137 1.50 -22.78 6.08
N PHE A 138 1.12 -23.96 6.59
CA PHE A 138 -0.06 -24.15 7.41
C PHE A 138 0.32 -24.09 8.88
N ALA A 139 0.15 -22.93 9.51
CA ALA A 139 0.49 -22.69 10.91
C ALA A 139 -0.21 -23.70 11.84
N PHE A 140 0.60 -24.49 12.54
CA PHE A 140 0.31 -25.36 13.70
C PHE A 140 -1.16 -25.68 14.02
N PRO A 141 -1.85 -26.56 13.27
CA PRO A 141 -3.06 -27.15 13.80
C PRO A 141 -2.70 -27.98 15.06
N ASN A 142 -3.14 -27.52 16.22
CA ASN A 142 -3.03 -28.30 17.45
C ASN A 142 -4.20 -29.28 17.51
N PHE A 143 -4.04 -30.45 16.88
CA PHE A 143 -5.10 -31.46 16.77
C PHE A 143 -5.63 -31.94 18.13
N SER A 144 -4.85 -31.76 19.19
CA SER A 144 -5.18 -32.11 20.57
C SER A 144 -5.91 -31.00 21.32
N ASP A 145 -5.94 -29.77 20.78
CA ASP A 145 -6.61 -28.64 21.41
C ASP A 145 -8.14 -28.84 21.35
N PRO A 146 -8.86 -28.67 22.48
CA PRO A 146 -10.32 -28.70 22.47
C PRO A 146 -10.92 -27.63 21.55
N ASN A 147 -10.24 -26.50 21.37
CA ASN A 147 -10.74 -25.40 20.57
C ASN A 147 -10.54 -25.63 19.07
N ILE A 148 -11.64 -25.65 18.33
CA ILE A 148 -11.67 -25.86 16.88
C ILE A 148 -10.80 -24.89 16.09
N PHE A 149 -10.56 -23.67 16.57
CA PHE A 149 -9.75 -22.68 15.86
C PHE A 149 -8.25 -22.99 15.90
N TYR A 150 -7.73 -23.44 17.05
CA TYR A 150 -6.37 -23.93 17.15
C TYR A 150 -6.24 -25.31 16.49
N ARG A 151 -7.28 -26.14 16.61
CA ARG A 151 -7.33 -27.47 15.99
C ARG A 151 -7.35 -27.43 14.46
N SER A 152 -8.04 -26.45 13.89
CA SER A 152 -8.11 -26.23 12.44
C SER A 152 -6.93 -25.44 11.88
N GLY A 153 -6.01 -24.95 12.74
CA GLY A 153 -4.92 -24.07 12.33
C GLY A 153 -5.38 -22.68 11.89
N LEU A 154 -6.61 -22.27 12.25
CA LEU A 154 -7.13 -20.92 11.99
C LEU A 154 -6.56 -19.89 12.96
N LEU A 155 -6.31 -20.29 14.21
CA LEU A 155 -5.53 -19.50 15.18
C LEU A 155 -4.18 -20.16 15.42
N PRO A 156 -3.07 -19.40 15.37
CA PRO A 156 -1.74 -19.96 15.56
C PRO A 156 -1.44 -20.24 17.03
N ASP A 157 -0.62 -21.27 17.28
CA ASP A 157 -0.03 -21.51 18.59
C ASP A 157 1.13 -20.53 18.85
N ILE A 158 0.84 -19.44 19.56
CA ILE A 158 1.78 -18.33 19.81
C ILE A 158 3.04 -18.80 20.57
N GLN A 159 2.95 -19.90 21.34
CA GLN A 159 4.07 -20.39 22.15
C GLN A 159 5.18 -21.04 21.31
N LYS A 160 4.89 -21.42 20.06
CA LYS A 160 5.83 -22.10 19.15
C LYS A 160 6.51 -21.17 18.16
N LEU A 161 6.26 -19.86 18.24
CA LEU A 161 6.83 -18.88 17.33
C LEU A 161 8.34 -18.74 17.57
N THR A 162 9.11 -18.74 16.49
CA THR A 162 10.57 -18.57 16.50
C THR A 162 10.99 -17.51 15.49
N THR A 163 12.11 -16.83 15.74
CA THR A 163 12.66 -15.82 14.83
C THR A 163 13.72 -16.40 13.88
N GLU A 164 13.90 -17.72 13.85
CA GLU A 164 14.99 -18.39 13.13
C GLU A 164 14.95 -18.10 11.62
N ASN A 165 13.77 -18.12 11.02
CA ASN A 165 13.61 -17.82 9.59
C ASN A 165 14.02 -16.39 9.25
N PHE A 166 13.74 -15.43 10.14
CA PHE A 166 14.21 -14.05 9.98
C PHE A 166 15.72 -13.97 10.17
N ALA A 167 16.28 -14.63 11.17
CA ALA A 167 17.72 -14.63 11.44
C ALA A 167 18.54 -15.08 10.20
N LYS A 168 18.07 -16.11 9.49
CA LYS A 168 18.67 -16.60 8.24
C LYS A 168 18.78 -15.52 7.14
N LEU A 169 17.89 -14.53 7.13
CA LEU A 169 17.89 -13.45 6.14
C LEU A 169 18.90 -12.33 6.45
N PHE A 170 19.37 -12.25 7.69
CA PHE A 170 20.36 -11.26 8.15
C PHE A 170 21.76 -11.86 8.37
N GLU A 171 21.91 -13.17 8.13
CA GLU A 171 23.19 -13.85 8.27
C GLU A 171 24.25 -13.25 7.33
N GLY A 172 25.45 -12.97 7.83
CA GLY A 172 26.54 -12.41 7.01
C GLY A 172 26.32 -10.97 6.53
N VAL A 173 25.37 -10.24 7.12
CA VAL A 173 25.12 -8.82 6.82
C VAL A 173 25.99 -7.92 7.69
N THR A 174 26.83 -7.10 7.07
CA THR A 174 27.67 -6.12 7.77
C THR A 174 27.13 -4.71 7.58
N ILE A 175 26.72 -4.08 8.68
CA ILE A 175 26.18 -2.70 8.68
C ILE A 175 27.25 -1.75 9.25
N PRO A 176 27.81 -0.83 8.44
CA PRO A 176 28.78 0.14 8.93
C PRO A 176 28.11 1.19 9.83
N ALA A 177 28.88 1.75 10.75
CA ALA A 177 28.38 2.67 11.79
C ALA A 177 27.62 3.90 11.23
N TYR A 178 28.03 4.42 10.07
CA TYR A 178 27.36 5.57 9.45
C TYR A 178 25.93 5.22 8.97
N GLN A 179 25.69 3.99 8.51
CA GLN A 179 24.34 3.55 8.14
C GLN A 179 23.46 3.38 9.37
N LEU A 180 24.02 2.92 10.50
CA LEU A 180 23.30 2.87 11.77
C LEU A 180 22.93 4.28 12.26
N ALA A 181 23.84 5.24 12.14
CA ALA A 181 23.56 6.64 12.48
C ALA A 181 22.44 7.23 11.60
N LEU A 182 22.51 7.01 10.28
CA LEU A 182 21.45 7.42 9.34
C LEU A 182 20.11 6.74 9.64
N ALA A 183 20.12 5.43 9.91
CA ALA A 183 18.92 4.69 10.30
C ALA A 183 18.35 5.21 11.63
N GLY A 184 19.20 5.57 12.59
CA GLY A 184 18.80 6.21 13.85
C GLY A 184 18.15 7.57 13.63
N LEU A 185 18.72 8.41 12.75
CA LEU A 185 18.10 9.67 12.34
C LEU A 185 16.74 9.45 11.64
N GLY A 186 16.66 8.45 10.78
CA GLY A 186 15.40 8.03 10.14
C GLY A 186 14.35 7.59 11.17
N GLY A 187 14.74 6.75 12.14
CA GLY A 187 13.87 6.31 13.22
C GLY A 187 13.38 7.48 14.09
N ALA A 188 14.26 8.41 14.45
CA ALA A 188 13.91 9.61 15.18
C ALA A 188 12.92 10.50 14.39
N GLY A 189 13.12 10.65 13.08
CA GLY A 189 12.20 11.39 12.22
C GLY A 189 10.81 10.73 12.16
N LEU A 190 10.74 9.41 12.04
CA LEU A 190 9.46 8.68 12.06
C LEU A 190 8.74 8.82 13.39
N ALA A 191 9.47 8.72 14.51
CA ALA A 191 8.93 8.95 15.84
C ALA A 191 8.40 10.38 16.00
N ALA A 192 9.12 11.38 15.46
CA ALA A 192 8.68 12.77 15.46
C ALA A 192 7.38 12.96 14.66
N LEU A 193 7.26 12.35 13.47
CA LEU A 193 6.01 12.39 12.70
C LEU A 193 4.86 11.72 13.43
N LEU A 194 5.10 10.58 14.07
CA LEU A 194 4.09 9.87 14.85
C LEU A 194 3.64 10.71 16.04
N PHE A 195 4.58 11.35 16.75
CA PHE A 195 4.28 12.27 17.84
C PHE A 195 3.48 13.50 17.36
N MET A 196 3.88 14.15 16.26
CA MET A 196 3.14 15.26 15.66
C MET A 196 1.74 14.82 15.21
N GLY A 197 1.61 13.62 14.64
CA GLY A 197 0.34 13.03 14.24
C GLY A 197 -0.58 12.80 15.44
N LEU A 198 -0.06 12.27 16.55
CA LEU A 198 -0.80 12.13 17.81
C LEU A 198 -1.18 13.49 18.41
N ALA A 199 -0.24 14.45 18.46
CA ALA A 199 -0.49 15.80 18.96
C ALA A 199 -1.58 16.53 18.17
N SER A 200 -1.61 16.33 16.84
CA SER A 200 -2.64 16.91 15.97
C SER A 200 -4.05 16.40 16.29
N ARG A 201 -4.19 15.15 16.76
CA ARG A 201 -5.49 14.60 17.22
C ARG A 201 -6.04 15.28 18.48
N PHE A 202 -5.19 15.94 19.26
CA PHE A 202 -5.58 16.72 20.44
C PHE A 202 -5.81 18.21 20.14
N GLY A 203 -5.90 18.58 18.85
CA GLY A 203 -6.20 19.95 18.41
C GLY A 203 -5.02 20.92 18.50
N ASN A 204 -3.80 20.41 18.68
CA ASN A 204 -2.61 21.23 18.87
C ASN A 204 -1.81 21.42 17.55
N THR A 205 -2.49 21.84 16.48
CA THR A 205 -1.84 22.11 15.18
C THR A 205 -1.45 23.58 15.08
N SER A 206 -0.20 23.89 15.42
CA SER A 206 0.40 25.20 15.15
C SER A 206 1.04 25.25 13.75
N GLU A 207 1.15 26.44 13.16
CA GLU A 207 1.84 26.65 11.88
C GLU A 207 3.30 26.15 11.93
N GLY A 208 3.94 26.27 13.11
CA GLY A 208 5.27 25.72 13.36
C GLY A 208 5.32 24.19 13.27
N MET A 209 4.25 23.50 13.71
CA MET A 209 4.16 22.04 13.63
C MET A 209 3.99 21.55 12.18
N GLU A 210 3.28 22.28 11.33
CA GLU A 210 3.17 21.96 9.89
C GLU A 210 4.49 22.16 9.15
N LYS A 211 5.20 23.27 9.43
CA LYS A 211 6.55 23.50 8.88
C LYS A 211 7.53 22.41 9.35
N ALA A 212 7.52 22.09 10.64
CA ALA A 212 8.36 21.03 11.21
C ALA A 212 8.04 19.67 10.58
N ARG A 213 6.75 19.32 10.44
CA ARG A 213 6.32 18.09 9.75
C ARG A 213 6.87 18.01 8.33
N THR A 214 6.81 19.11 7.58
CA THR A 214 7.32 19.19 6.20
C THR A 214 8.85 19.03 6.14
N TRP A 215 9.57 19.63 7.08
CA TRP A 215 11.03 19.44 7.18
C TRP A 215 11.41 18.02 7.55
N VAL A 216 10.71 17.42 8.52
CA VAL A 216 10.95 16.04 8.94
C VAL A 216 10.64 15.06 7.80
N THR A 217 9.55 15.25 7.05
CA THR A 217 9.26 14.38 5.89
C THR A 217 10.32 14.50 4.80
N ARG A 218 10.80 15.72 4.49
CA ARG A 218 11.92 15.92 3.55
C ARG A 218 13.20 15.26 4.04
N LEU A 219 13.53 15.41 5.32
CA LEU A 219 14.71 14.78 5.91
C LEU A 219 14.60 13.24 5.86
N LEU A 220 13.44 12.67 6.18
CA LEU A 220 13.19 11.24 6.06
C LEU A 220 13.35 10.72 4.63
N LEU A 221 12.84 11.46 3.64
CA LEU A 221 13.03 11.12 2.23
C LEU A 221 14.52 11.15 1.87
N LEU A 222 15.26 12.19 2.28
CA LEU A 222 16.70 12.29 2.02
C LEU A 222 17.49 11.17 2.70
N VAL A 223 17.20 10.87 3.97
CA VAL A 223 17.82 9.78 4.73
C VAL A 223 17.48 8.43 4.08
N GLY A 224 16.23 8.21 3.66
CA GLY A 224 15.82 6.99 2.97
C GLY A 224 16.56 6.81 1.64
N VAL A 225 16.66 7.85 0.82
CA VAL A 225 17.43 7.83 -0.43
C VAL A 225 18.91 7.60 -0.15
N ALA A 226 19.49 8.29 0.83
CA ALA A 226 20.89 8.10 1.21
C ALA A 226 21.17 6.67 1.66
N LEU A 227 20.30 6.08 2.50
CA LEU A 227 20.43 4.68 2.90
C LEU A 227 20.36 3.74 1.70
N LEU A 228 19.43 3.93 0.77
CA LEU A 228 19.33 3.09 -0.43
C LEU A 228 20.57 3.17 -1.33
N VAL A 229 21.11 4.37 -1.54
CA VAL A 229 22.28 4.60 -2.40
C VAL A 229 23.56 4.08 -1.74
N LEU A 230 23.67 4.22 -0.42
CA LEU A 230 24.86 3.81 0.34
C LEU A 230 24.89 2.32 0.66
N ILE A 231 23.81 1.57 0.42
CA ILE A 231 23.83 0.12 0.52
C ILE A 231 24.65 -0.43 -0.66
N THR A 232 25.70 -1.20 -0.36
CA THR A 232 26.57 -1.82 -1.37
C THR A 232 26.52 -3.35 -1.30
N PRO A 233 26.76 -4.07 -2.40
CA PRO A 233 26.79 -5.53 -2.39
C PRO A 233 27.80 -6.13 -1.41
N ALA A 234 28.90 -5.43 -1.14
CA ALA A 234 29.97 -5.85 -0.22
C ALA A 234 29.49 -6.07 1.23
N GLN A 235 28.30 -5.57 1.57
CA GLN A 235 27.69 -5.73 2.89
C GLN A 235 27.02 -7.08 3.10
N PHE A 236 26.78 -7.85 2.02
CA PHE A 236 26.04 -9.11 2.05
C PHE A 236 27.00 -10.25 1.72
N GLN A 237 27.73 -10.74 2.73
CA GLN A 237 28.82 -11.70 2.55
C GLN A 237 28.42 -13.16 2.79
N GLY A 238 27.17 -13.40 3.18
CA GLY A 238 26.70 -14.76 3.45
C GLY A 238 26.73 -15.65 2.21
N GLY A 239 26.95 -16.95 2.43
CA GLY A 239 27.11 -17.93 1.34
C GLY A 239 25.79 -18.50 0.80
N SER A 240 24.68 -18.29 1.50
CA SER A 240 23.38 -18.88 1.20
C SER A 240 22.47 -17.91 0.44
N ASN A 241 21.45 -18.40 -0.26
CA ASN A 241 20.46 -17.53 -0.92
C ASN A 241 19.70 -16.68 0.12
N GLU A 242 19.40 -17.28 1.27
CA GLU A 242 18.73 -16.62 2.39
C GLU A 242 19.49 -15.39 2.87
N SER A 243 20.80 -15.54 3.08
CA SER A 243 21.67 -14.45 3.53
C SER A 243 21.78 -13.30 2.53
N LYS A 244 21.53 -13.56 1.24
CA LYS A 244 21.54 -12.56 0.15
C LYS A 244 20.16 -11.96 -0.14
N PHE A 245 19.14 -12.33 0.62
CA PHE A 245 17.78 -11.81 0.42
C PHE A 245 17.74 -10.27 0.47
N LEU A 246 18.38 -9.65 1.44
CA LEU A 246 18.37 -8.19 1.59
C LEU A 246 19.09 -7.47 0.43
N LEU A 247 20.09 -8.11 -0.19
CA LEU A 247 20.69 -7.62 -1.43
C LEU A 247 19.65 -7.60 -2.56
N SER A 248 18.83 -8.64 -2.68
CA SER A 248 17.77 -8.68 -3.68
C SER A 248 16.71 -7.59 -3.46
N VAL A 249 16.40 -7.25 -2.19
CA VAL A 249 15.53 -6.11 -1.83
C VAL A 249 16.12 -4.80 -2.31
N ARG A 250 17.41 -4.57 -2.07
CA ARG A 250 18.12 -3.38 -2.57
C ARG A 250 18.13 -3.33 -4.11
N ASN A 251 18.39 -4.45 -4.78
CA ASN A 251 18.40 -4.52 -6.25
C ASN A 251 17.03 -4.20 -6.83
N THR A 252 15.95 -4.77 -6.27
CA THR A 252 14.58 -4.44 -6.69
C THR A 252 14.26 -2.98 -6.43
N LEU A 253 14.62 -2.42 -5.28
CA LEU A 253 14.39 -1.01 -4.97
C LEU A 253 15.08 -0.09 -5.98
N PHE A 254 16.31 -0.41 -6.36
CA PHE A 254 17.04 0.31 -7.40
C PHE A 254 16.33 0.23 -8.75
N VAL A 255 16.06 -1.00 -9.24
CA VAL A 255 15.44 -1.23 -10.55
C VAL A 255 14.04 -0.61 -10.63
N SER A 256 13.20 -0.81 -9.62
CA SER A 256 11.83 -0.28 -9.59
C SER A 256 11.79 1.24 -9.49
N THR A 257 12.69 1.85 -8.71
CA THR A 257 12.77 3.32 -8.62
C THR A 257 13.21 3.93 -9.94
N MET A 258 14.27 3.41 -10.55
CA MET A 258 14.76 3.92 -11.84
C MET A 258 13.71 3.76 -12.94
N THR A 259 13.03 2.61 -12.97
CA THR A 259 11.96 2.38 -13.94
C THR A 259 10.77 3.31 -13.69
N GLY A 260 10.38 3.55 -12.44
CA GLY A 260 9.32 4.50 -12.10
C GLY A 260 9.63 5.94 -12.50
N LEU A 261 10.88 6.39 -12.31
CA LEU A 261 11.32 7.71 -12.75
C LEU A 261 11.33 7.85 -14.28
N LEU A 262 11.82 6.83 -14.99
CA LEU A 262 11.75 6.80 -16.46
C LEU A 262 10.30 6.76 -16.95
N ALA A 263 9.42 6.03 -16.29
CA ALA A 263 8.01 6.02 -16.63
C ALA A 263 7.39 7.41 -16.50
N ILE A 264 7.66 8.14 -15.40
CA ILE A 264 7.23 9.55 -15.28
C ILE A 264 7.76 10.37 -16.45
N LEU A 265 9.07 10.35 -16.69
CA LEU A 265 9.71 11.16 -17.72
C LEU A 265 9.10 10.92 -19.11
N LEU A 266 8.97 9.65 -19.50
CA LEU A 266 8.51 9.28 -20.84
C LEU A 266 6.99 9.45 -21.00
N SER A 267 6.21 9.04 -20.02
CA SER A 267 4.74 9.09 -20.14
C SER A 267 4.18 10.50 -19.97
N THR A 268 4.80 11.37 -19.17
CA THR A 268 4.31 12.73 -18.97
C THR A 268 4.59 13.62 -20.17
N THR A 269 5.78 13.48 -20.77
CA THR A 269 6.14 14.20 -22.00
C THR A 269 5.29 13.73 -23.17
N ALA A 270 5.12 12.42 -23.35
CA ALA A 270 4.23 11.85 -24.36
C ALA A 270 2.76 12.25 -24.10
N GLY A 271 2.28 12.14 -22.87
CA GLY A 271 0.90 12.45 -22.49
C GLY A 271 0.56 13.92 -22.68
N TYR A 272 1.47 14.83 -22.35
CA TYR A 272 1.31 16.26 -22.59
C TYR A 272 1.23 16.57 -24.09
N ALA A 273 2.14 16.01 -24.89
CA ALA A 273 2.10 16.15 -26.34
C ALA A 273 0.77 15.62 -26.92
N MET A 274 0.33 14.46 -26.43
CA MET A 274 -0.93 13.82 -26.82
C MET A 274 -2.18 14.50 -26.28
N ALA A 275 -2.08 15.45 -25.35
CA ALA A 275 -3.20 16.24 -24.84
C ALA A 275 -3.28 17.59 -25.58
N ARG A 276 -2.17 18.33 -25.65
CA ARG A 276 -2.15 19.73 -26.10
C ARG A 276 -1.67 19.95 -27.53
N LEU A 277 -0.77 19.11 -28.05
CA LEU A 277 -0.22 19.32 -29.39
C LEU A 277 -1.12 18.68 -30.46
N ARG A 278 -1.19 19.35 -31.61
CA ARG A 278 -1.90 18.84 -32.80
C ARG A 278 -0.86 18.45 -33.84
N PHE A 279 -0.75 17.16 -34.12
CA PHE A 279 0.17 16.61 -35.11
C PHE A 279 -0.48 15.41 -35.82
N PRO A 280 -0.11 15.14 -37.09
CA PRO A 280 -0.66 14.01 -37.83
C PRO A 280 -0.31 12.68 -37.15
N GLY A 281 -1.28 11.77 -37.04
CA GLY A 281 -1.06 10.47 -36.42
C GLY A 281 -1.31 10.40 -34.90
N ARG A 282 -1.68 11.50 -34.23
CA ARG A 282 -1.93 11.54 -32.78
C ARG A 282 -2.89 10.44 -32.29
N PHE A 283 -4.04 10.28 -32.96
CA PHE A 283 -5.03 9.27 -32.58
C PHE A 283 -4.56 7.84 -32.88
N GLN A 284 -3.92 7.65 -34.04
CA GLN A 284 -3.37 6.35 -34.44
C GLN A 284 -2.27 5.89 -33.47
N MET A 285 -1.41 6.78 -33.01
CA MET A 285 -0.35 6.48 -32.05
C MET A 285 -0.93 6.11 -30.67
N LEU A 286 -1.99 6.80 -30.24
CA LEU A 286 -2.73 6.46 -29.04
C LEU A 286 -3.38 5.06 -29.13
N LEU A 287 -4.01 4.74 -30.26
CA LEU A 287 -4.54 3.40 -30.51
C LEU A 287 -3.44 2.33 -30.54
N PHE A 288 -2.30 2.63 -31.17
CA PHE A 288 -1.14 1.74 -31.21
C PHE A 288 -0.64 1.39 -29.80
N PHE A 289 -0.57 2.37 -28.90
CA PHE A 289 -0.23 2.13 -27.49
C PHE A 289 -1.20 1.17 -26.79
N ILE A 290 -2.50 1.26 -27.06
CA ILE A 290 -3.48 0.32 -26.49
C ILE A 290 -3.25 -1.08 -27.05
N PHE A 291 -3.16 -1.22 -28.38
CA PHE A 291 -3.05 -2.54 -29.02
C PHE A 291 -1.77 -3.27 -28.63
N ILE A 292 -0.63 -2.57 -28.56
CA ILE A 292 0.63 -3.20 -28.15
C ILE A 292 0.59 -3.68 -26.70
N GLN A 293 -0.16 -3.00 -25.83
CA GLN A 293 -0.29 -3.38 -24.43
C GLN A 293 -1.25 -4.56 -24.21
N MET A 294 -2.24 -4.75 -25.10
CA MET A 294 -3.11 -5.93 -25.07
C MET A 294 -2.36 -7.21 -25.45
N PHE A 295 -1.18 -7.09 -26.08
CA PHE A 295 -0.35 -8.23 -26.40
C PHE A 295 0.29 -8.83 -25.13
N PRO A 296 0.21 -10.16 -24.92
CA PRO A 296 0.78 -10.78 -23.72
C PRO A 296 2.30 -10.60 -23.64
N VAL A 297 2.76 -9.88 -22.63
CA VAL A 297 4.19 -9.50 -22.46
C VAL A 297 5.12 -10.72 -22.42
N PHE A 298 4.66 -11.86 -21.88
CA PHE A 298 5.49 -13.07 -21.80
C PHE A 298 5.82 -13.68 -23.18
N LEU A 299 5.00 -13.42 -24.21
CA LEU A 299 5.30 -13.87 -25.58
C LEU A 299 6.46 -13.10 -26.19
N ALA A 300 6.70 -11.87 -25.73
CA ALA A 300 7.81 -11.03 -26.17
C ALA A 300 9.15 -11.38 -25.48
N LEU A 301 9.18 -12.32 -24.51
CA LEU A 301 10.38 -12.65 -23.75
C LEU A 301 11.57 -13.03 -24.64
N VAL A 302 11.35 -13.90 -25.63
CA VAL A 302 12.42 -14.35 -26.55
C VAL A 302 12.95 -13.18 -27.37
N ALA A 303 12.07 -12.30 -27.84
CA ALA A 303 12.46 -11.13 -28.63
C ALA A 303 13.25 -10.12 -27.78
N VAL A 304 12.78 -9.82 -26.57
CA VAL A 304 13.46 -8.91 -25.63
C VAL A 304 14.82 -9.47 -25.22
N TYR A 305 14.92 -10.76 -24.91
CA TYR A 305 16.19 -11.42 -24.58
C TYR A 305 17.18 -11.33 -25.74
N SER A 306 16.72 -11.64 -26.97
CA SER A 306 17.56 -11.59 -28.17
C SER A 306 18.07 -10.17 -28.45
N LEU A 307 17.19 -9.16 -28.29
CA LEU A 307 17.55 -7.75 -28.44
C LEU A 307 18.59 -7.32 -27.41
N LEU A 308 18.37 -7.61 -26.12
CA LEU A 308 19.32 -7.25 -25.08
C LEU A 308 20.65 -8.00 -25.22
N THR A 309 20.62 -9.22 -25.75
CA THR A 309 21.85 -9.97 -26.09
C THR A 309 22.64 -9.26 -27.18
N ALA A 310 21.97 -8.84 -28.26
CA ALA A 310 22.60 -8.09 -29.35
C ALA A 310 23.17 -6.73 -28.88
N LEU A 311 22.55 -6.11 -27.87
CA LEU A 311 23.01 -4.86 -27.27
C LEU A 311 24.07 -5.06 -26.15
N GLY A 312 24.39 -6.30 -25.77
CA GLY A 312 25.31 -6.58 -24.66
C GLY A 312 24.78 -6.16 -23.28
N LEU A 313 23.45 -6.09 -23.13
CA LEU A 313 22.77 -5.61 -21.91
C LEU A 313 22.18 -6.75 -21.05
N VAL A 314 22.42 -8.01 -21.41
CA VAL A 314 22.01 -9.18 -20.59
C VAL A 314 22.81 -9.20 -19.29
N ASN A 315 22.17 -9.67 -18.21
CA ASN A 315 22.73 -9.68 -16.86
C ASN A 315 23.15 -8.30 -16.34
N THR A 316 22.42 -7.25 -16.73
CA THR A 316 22.61 -5.89 -16.23
C THR A 316 21.31 -5.27 -15.74
N PHE A 317 21.36 -4.44 -14.70
CA PHE A 317 20.20 -3.66 -14.29
C PHE A 317 19.74 -2.67 -15.36
N THR A 318 20.66 -2.13 -16.17
CA THR A 318 20.32 -1.23 -17.27
C THR A 318 19.42 -1.92 -18.30
N GLY A 319 19.79 -3.14 -18.73
CA GLY A 319 18.96 -3.92 -19.66
C GLY A 319 17.56 -4.20 -19.09
N LEU A 320 17.49 -4.57 -17.81
CA LEU A 320 16.23 -4.83 -17.14
C LEU A 320 15.34 -3.58 -17.01
N ILE A 321 15.93 -2.45 -16.60
CA ILE A 321 15.23 -1.15 -16.46
C ILE A 321 14.66 -0.70 -17.81
N LEU A 322 15.44 -0.81 -18.89
CA LEU A 322 14.99 -0.44 -20.23
C LEU A 322 13.83 -1.34 -20.70
N ALA A 323 13.93 -2.65 -20.46
CA ALA A 323 12.89 -3.59 -20.84
C ALA A 323 11.57 -3.33 -20.10
N TYR A 324 11.62 -3.03 -18.79
CA TYR A 324 10.42 -2.64 -18.05
C TYR A 324 9.87 -1.26 -18.43
N SER A 325 10.75 -0.32 -18.76
CA SER A 325 10.35 1.04 -19.14
C SER A 325 9.53 1.07 -20.43
N GLY A 326 9.84 0.20 -21.40
CA GLY A 326 9.09 0.11 -22.65
C GLY A 326 7.60 -0.22 -22.45
N GLY A 327 7.30 -1.19 -21.57
CA GLY A 327 5.91 -1.57 -21.24
C GLY A 327 5.15 -0.50 -20.45
N ALA A 328 5.87 0.39 -19.75
CA ALA A 328 5.28 1.43 -18.92
C ALA A 328 4.63 2.58 -19.72
N ILE A 329 5.11 2.82 -20.94
CA ILE A 329 4.80 4.07 -21.68
C ILE A 329 3.33 4.12 -22.08
N ALA A 330 2.78 3.02 -22.62
CA ALA A 330 1.47 3.00 -23.25
C ALA A 330 0.35 3.47 -22.30
N PHE A 331 0.14 2.72 -21.21
CA PHE A 331 -0.92 3.00 -20.23
C PHE A 331 -0.74 4.34 -19.53
N ASN A 332 0.47 4.63 -19.06
CA ASN A 332 0.74 5.84 -18.29
C ASN A 332 0.59 7.10 -19.17
N THR A 333 0.91 7.01 -20.48
CA THR A 333 0.68 8.11 -21.42
C THR A 333 -0.80 8.43 -21.57
N TRP A 334 -1.65 7.39 -21.66
CA TRP A 334 -3.10 7.55 -21.74
C TRP A 334 -3.68 8.19 -20.48
N ILE A 335 -3.25 7.72 -19.31
CA ILE A 335 -3.70 8.27 -18.04
C ILE A 335 -3.25 9.72 -17.87
N PHE A 336 -1.99 10.03 -18.18
CA PHE A 336 -1.49 11.39 -18.05
C PHE A 336 -2.16 12.34 -19.05
N LYS A 337 -2.42 11.89 -20.29
CA LYS A 337 -3.20 12.64 -21.27
C LYS A 337 -4.58 13.00 -20.71
N GLY A 338 -5.32 12.01 -20.20
CA GLY A 338 -6.66 12.24 -19.64
C GLY A 338 -6.64 13.20 -18.44
N TYR A 339 -5.59 13.13 -17.61
CA TYR A 339 -5.40 14.07 -16.52
C TYR A 339 -5.15 15.50 -17.02
N VAL A 340 -4.24 15.70 -17.98
CA VAL A 340 -3.95 17.03 -18.54
C VAL A 340 -5.20 17.60 -19.20
N GLU A 341 -6.00 16.79 -19.91
CA GLU A 341 -7.27 17.21 -20.50
C GLU A 341 -8.31 17.66 -19.46
N SER A 342 -8.20 17.20 -18.21
CA SER A 342 -9.06 17.67 -17.11
C SER A 342 -8.61 19.00 -16.49
N LEU A 343 -7.40 19.47 -16.77
CA LEU A 343 -6.91 20.76 -16.30
C LEU A 343 -7.47 21.90 -17.16
N PRO A 344 -7.95 23.01 -16.57
CA PRO A 344 -8.42 24.17 -17.31
C PRO A 344 -7.33 24.72 -18.24
N GLU A 345 -7.63 24.87 -19.53
CA GLU A 345 -6.66 25.37 -20.51
C GLU A 345 -6.24 26.82 -20.24
N SER A 346 -7.10 27.59 -19.58
CA SER A 346 -6.86 28.99 -19.19
C SER A 346 -5.61 29.17 -18.32
N LEU A 347 -5.22 28.16 -17.52
CA LEU A 347 -4.00 28.20 -16.71
C LEU A 347 -2.73 28.20 -17.59
N GLU A 348 -2.75 27.42 -18.67
CA GLU A 348 -1.65 27.34 -19.62
C GLU A 348 -1.62 28.58 -20.53
N GLU A 349 -2.79 29.06 -20.94
CA GLU A 349 -2.93 30.30 -21.73
C GLU A 349 -2.41 31.52 -20.97
N ALA A 350 -2.76 31.67 -19.68
CA ALA A 350 -2.25 32.75 -18.85
C ALA A 350 -0.71 32.74 -18.79
N ALA A 351 -0.10 31.56 -18.57
CA ALA A 351 1.35 31.44 -18.57
C ALA A 351 1.99 31.79 -19.93
N MET A 352 1.33 31.44 -21.04
CA MET A 352 1.80 31.81 -22.38
C MET A 352 1.65 33.31 -22.66
N VAL A 353 0.62 33.97 -22.12
CA VAL A 353 0.46 35.44 -22.16
C VAL A 353 1.59 36.11 -21.37
N ASP A 354 2.03 35.51 -20.26
CA ASP A 354 3.21 35.95 -19.49
C ASP A 354 4.56 35.67 -20.21
N GLY A 355 4.52 35.15 -21.45
CA GLY A 355 5.70 34.90 -22.27
C GLY A 355 6.35 33.53 -22.06
N ALA A 356 5.72 32.62 -21.31
CA ALA A 356 6.24 31.26 -21.16
C ALA A 356 6.10 30.47 -22.47
N THR A 357 7.17 29.76 -22.87
CA THR A 357 7.07 28.78 -23.97
C THR A 357 6.26 27.56 -23.53
N ARG A 358 5.69 26.80 -24.46
CA ARG A 358 4.94 25.56 -24.11
C ARG A 358 5.74 24.59 -23.23
N TRP A 359 7.05 24.46 -23.46
CA TRP A 359 7.91 23.63 -22.62
C TRP A 359 8.06 24.21 -21.20
N GLN A 360 8.18 25.53 -21.08
CA GLN A 360 8.19 26.19 -19.78
C GLN A 360 6.83 26.06 -19.08
N THR A 361 5.72 26.22 -19.79
CA THR A 361 4.36 26.01 -19.27
C THR A 361 4.18 24.58 -18.78
N PHE A 362 4.64 23.59 -19.55
CA PHE A 362 4.64 22.19 -19.12
C PHE A 362 5.42 22.00 -17.81
N LEU A 363 6.68 22.44 -17.75
CA LEU A 363 7.54 22.21 -16.58
C LEU A 363 7.15 23.03 -15.34
N ARG A 364 6.65 24.25 -15.52
CA ARG A 364 6.41 25.21 -14.42
C ARG A 364 4.95 25.31 -13.99
N VAL A 365 4.01 24.90 -14.82
CA VAL A 365 2.57 24.97 -14.53
C VAL A 365 1.96 23.58 -14.47
N VAL A 366 2.01 22.83 -15.57
CA VAL A 366 1.30 21.55 -15.68
C VAL A 366 1.92 20.49 -14.77
N LEU A 367 3.25 20.32 -14.82
CA LEU A 367 3.94 19.27 -14.08
C LEU A 367 3.81 19.45 -12.54
N PRO A 368 3.96 20.66 -11.96
CA PRO A 368 3.74 20.87 -10.53
C PRO A 368 2.28 20.66 -10.10
N LEU A 369 1.31 21.07 -10.92
CA LEU A 369 -0.11 20.80 -10.66
C LEU A 369 -0.43 19.31 -10.72
N SER A 370 0.30 18.55 -11.53
CA SER A 370 0.12 17.11 -11.74
C SER A 370 0.68 16.23 -10.62
N GLY A 371 1.12 16.79 -9.49
CA GLY A 371 1.84 16.05 -8.44
C GLY A 371 1.18 14.72 -8.02
N GLY A 372 -0.15 14.70 -7.83
CA GLY A 372 -0.89 13.49 -7.52
C GLY A 372 -0.84 12.44 -8.63
N MET A 373 -0.91 12.86 -9.90
CA MET A 373 -0.81 11.96 -11.05
C MET A 373 0.61 11.44 -11.26
N LEU A 374 1.64 12.25 -11.01
CA LEU A 374 3.04 11.80 -11.08
C LEU A 374 3.32 10.71 -10.04
N VAL A 375 2.80 10.89 -8.83
CA VAL A 375 2.86 9.89 -7.76
C VAL A 375 2.13 8.62 -8.16
N PHE A 376 0.95 8.71 -8.75
CA PHE A 376 0.23 7.55 -9.26
C PHE A 376 1.04 6.77 -10.30
N ILE A 377 1.60 7.45 -11.31
CA ILE A 377 2.40 6.81 -12.37
C ILE A 377 3.64 6.13 -11.77
N PHE A 378 4.35 6.82 -10.86
CA PHE A 378 5.50 6.26 -10.17
C PHE A 378 5.14 5.01 -9.37
N LEU A 379 4.08 5.08 -8.56
CA LEU A 379 3.64 3.96 -7.73
C LEU A 379 3.18 2.77 -8.56
N ASN A 380 2.39 3.02 -9.60
CA ASN A 380 1.92 1.97 -10.50
C ASN A 380 3.10 1.22 -11.14
N GLN A 381 4.10 1.97 -11.64
CA GLN A 381 5.28 1.36 -12.24
C GLN A 381 6.19 0.69 -11.20
N PHE A 382 6.39 1.32 -10.05
CA PHE A 382 7.21 0.78 -8.98
C PHE A 382 6.64 -0.55 -8.49
N ILE A 383 5.36 -0.62 -8.15
CA ILE A 383 4.70 -1.84 -7.66
C ILE A 383 4.72 -2.92 -8.74
N GLY A 384 4.40 -2.56 -9.99
CA GLY A 384 4.41 -3.50 -11.11
C GLY A 384 5.78 -4.15 -11.31
N THR A 385 6.84 -3.35 -11.34
CA THR A 385 8.23 -3.87 -11.47
C THR A 385 8.72 -4.61 -10.24
N TYR A 386 8.30 -4.19 -9.04
CA TYR A 386 8.69 -4.82 -7.78
C TYR A 386 8.15 -6.25 -7.67
N ALA A 387 6.92 -6.47 -8.16
CA ALA A 387 6.26 -7.78 -8.18
C ALA A 387 6.65 -8.64 -9.39
N GLU A 388 7.32 -8.08 -10.40
CA GLU A 388 7.72 -8.80 -11.61
C GLU A 388 8.94 -9.69 -11.34
N PHE A 389 8.90 -10.93 -11.81
CA PHE A 389 10.02 -11.87 -11.67
C PHE A 389 10.32 -12.69 -12.93
N ILE A 390 9.40 -12.75 -13.90
CA ILE A 390 9.54 -13.61 -15.07
C ILE A 390 10.66 -13.08 -15.96
N LEU A 391 10.57 -11.81 -16.36
CA LEU A 391 11.60 -11.18 -17.19
C LEU A 391 12.92 -11.08 -16.43
N ALA A 392 12.89 -10.70 -15.15
CA ALA A 392 14.07 -10.69 -14.30
C ALA A 392 14.76 -12.07 -14.23
N SER A 393 14.00 -13.17 -14.10
CA SER A 393 14.56 -14.52 -14.00
C SER A 393 15.26 -15.00 -15.28
N VAL A 394 14.89 -14.44 -16.43
CA VAL A 394 15.49 -14.77 -17.73
C VAL A 394 16.69 -13.88 -18.02
N LEU A 395 16.66 -12.61 -17.62
CA LEU A 395 17.71 -11.63 -17.92
C LEU A 395 18.85 -11.59 -16.90
N LEU A 396 18.58 -11.90 -15.63
CA LEU A 396 19.56 -11.79 -14.55
C LEU A 396 20.10 -13.17 -14.16
N THR A 397 21.42 -13.27 -14.10
CA THR A 397 22.14 -14.48 -13.71
C THR A 397 23.04 -14.21 -12.50
N GLY A 398 23.04 -15.16 -11.57
CA GLY A 398 23.77 -15.04 -10.30
C GLY A 398 22.94 -14.35 -9.20
N VAL A 399 23.02 -14.91 -7.99
CA VAL A 399 22.23 -14.48 -6.82
C VAL A 399 22.45 -13.01 -6.47
N GLU A 400 23.65 -12.47 -6.76
CA GLU A 400 24.00 -11.07 -6.51
C GLU A 400 23.20 -10.07 -7.35
N GLN A 401 22.71 -10.49 -8.51
CA GLN A 401 21.95 -9.64 -9.44
C GLN A 401 20.43 -9.88 -9.33
N TRP A 402 19.98 -10.85 -8.53
CA TRP A 402 18.56 -11.19 -8.46
C TRP A 402 17.73 -10.08 -7.81
N THR A 403 16.50 -9.95 -8.30
CA THR A 403 15.43 -9.16 -7.66
C THR A 403 14.70 -10.02 -6.62
N VAL A 404 13.99 -9.38 -5.69
CA VAL A 404 13.15 -10.02 -4.67
C VAL A 404 12.26 -11.11 -5.25
N GLY A 405 11.59 -10.87 -6.38
CA GLY A 405 10.73 -11.86 -7.00
C GLY A 405 11.48 -13.13 -7.43
N VAL A 406 12.67 -12.98 -8.01
CA VAL A 406 13.55 -14.11 -8.40
C VAL A 406 14.09 -14.82 -7.16
N MET A 407 14.48 -14.07 -6.13
CA MET A 407 14.95 -14.61 -4.86
C MET A 407 13.86 -15.45 -4.16
N LEU A 408 12.64 -14.92 -4.05
CA LEU A 408 11.49 -15.63 -3.47
C LEU A 408 11.16 -16.90 -4.26
N ARG A 409 11.25 -16.86 -5.59
CA ARG A 409 11.09 -18.06 -6.43
C ARG A 409 12.12 -19.13 -6.11
N SER A 410 13.35 -18.75 -5.74
CA SER A 410 14.40 -19.72 -5.38
C SER A 410 14.07 -20.50 -4.09
N PHE A 411 13.25 -19.95 -3.20
CA PHE A 411 12.82 -20.64 -1.98
C PHE A 411 11.68 -21.65 -2.23
N SER A 412 11.03 -21.59 -3.39
CA SER A 412 9.90 -22.46 -3.77
C SER A 412 10.17 -23.38 -4.97
N SER A 413 11.36 -23.32 -5.57
CA SER A 413 11.69 -24.08 -6.78
C SER A 413 12.02 -25.56 -6.55
N GLY A 414 12.19 -26.01 -5.30
CA GLY A 414 12.52 -27.41 -4.99
C GLY A 414 11.28 -28.25 -4.69
N GLN A 415 10.99 -29.27 -5.53
CA GLN A 415 9.79 -30.14 -5.42
C GLN A 415 9.61 -30.81 -4.03
N PHE A 416 10.70 -31.00 -3.28
CA PHE A 416 10.70 -31.55 -1.91
C PHE A 416 11.55 -30.73 -0.91
N SER A 417 11.93 -29.50 -1.27
CA SER A 417 12.82 -28.65 -0.47
C SER A 417 12.32 -27.19 -0.41
N THR A 418 11.02 -26.98 -0.63
CA THR A 418 10.43 -25.65 -0.49
C THR A 418 10.61 -25.15 0.94
N LYS A 419 11.20 -23.98 1.08
CA LYS A 419 11.48 -23.33 2.36
C LYS A 419 10.36 -22.35 2.69
N TRP A 420 9.16 -22.86 2.98
CA TRP A 420 7.97 -22.07 3.31
C TRP A 420 8.18 -21.05 4.44
N GLY A 421 8.87 -21.42 5.52
CA GLY A 421 9.11 -20.51 6.65
C GLY A 421 9.99 -19.31 6.24
N VAL A 422 11.07 -19.59 5.52
CA VAL A 422 11.97 -18.56 4.98
C VAL A 422 11.29 -17.74 3.89
N PHE A 423 10.53 -18.37 3.00
CA PHE A 423 9.74 -17.70 1.96
C PHE A 423 8.75 -16.71 2.60
N ALA A 424 8.04 -17.13 3.64
CA ALA A 424 7.09 -16.30 4.36
C ALA A 424 7.78 -15.11 5.08
N ALA A 425 8.93 -15.35 5.72
CA ALA A 425 9.73 -14.29 6.33
C ALA A 425 10.26 -13.29 5.29
N ALA A 426 10.78 -13.79 4.18
CA ALA A 426 11.28 -12.99 3.07
C ALA A 426 10.14 -12.21 2.39
N ALA A 427 8.98 -12.81 2.15
CA ALA A 427 7.82 -12.14 1.58
C ALA A 427 7.31 -11.02 2.50
N THR A 428 7.27 -11.27 3.81
CA THR A 428 6.89 -10.28 4.82
C THR A 428 7.83 -9.09 4.82
N LEU A 429 9.14 -9.32 4.94
CA LEU A 429 10.14 -8.25 4.90
C LEU A 429 10.15 -7.54 3.54
N GLY A 430 10.01 -8.30 2.45
CA GLY A 430 9.98 -7.81 1.08
C GLY A 430 8.76 -6.93 0.79
N ALA A 431 7.67 -7.03 1.55
CA ALA A 431 6.52 -6.15 1.42
C ALA A 431 6.71 -4.78 2.11
N LEU A 432 7.59 -4.68 3.12
CA LEU A 432 7.78 -3.45 3.90
C LEU A 432 8.14 -2.22 3.04
N PRO A 433 9.03 -2.30 2.03
CA PRO A 433 9.34 -1.15 1.21
C PRO A 433 8.14 -0.61 0.43
N ILE A 434 7.27 -1.49 -0.07
CA ILE A 434 6.04 -1.09 -0.77
C ILE A 434 5.10 -0.35 0.19
N VAL A 435 4.88 -0.90 1.39
CA VAL A 435 4.01 -0.30 2.41
C VAL A 435 4.53 1.07 2.85
N ALA A 436 5.84 1.16 3.13
CA ALA A 436 6.49 2.41 3.52
C ALA A 436 6.36 3.47 2.42
N LEU A 437 6.55 3.07 1.17
CA LEU A 437 6.48 3.96 0.01
C LEU A 437 5.03 4.44 -0.23
N PHE A 438 4.04 3.55 -0.18
CA PHE A 438 2.62 3.92 -0.28
C PHE A 438 2.20 4.92 0.81
N TYR A 439 2.56 4.65 2.07
CA TYR A 439 2.23 5.54 3.19
C TYR A 439 2.91 6.91 3.08
N SER A 440 4.12 6.96 2.52
CA SER A 440 4.86 8.20 2.28
C SER A 440 4.17 9.10 1.25
N PHE A 441 3.47 8.51 0.28
CA PHE A 441 2.82 9.22 -0.81
C PHE A 441 1.31 9.47 -0.63
N GLN A 442 0.69 8.94 0.43
CA GLN A 442 -0.76 9.04 0.69
C GLN A 442 -1.31 10.48 0.61
N GLN A 443 -0.52 11.48 1.02
CA GLN A 443 -0.94 12.88 1.05
C GLN A 443 -1.20 13.47 -0.34
N TYR A 444 -0.57 12.92 -1.39
CA TYR A 444 -0.75 13.37 -2.76
C TYR A 444 -2.05 12.86 -3.40
N PHE A 445 -2.70 11.88 -2.76
CA PHE A 445 -4.01 11.36 -3.18
C PHE A 445 -5.18 12.11 -2.55
N VAL A 446 -4.93 13.03 -1.61
CA VAL A 446 -5.98 13.85 -1.00
C VAL A 446 -6.28 15.02 -1.93
N GLY A 447 -7.50 15.06 -2.49
CA GLY A 447 -7.92 16.06 -3.46
C GLY A 447 -7.84 17.49 -2.92
N GLY A 448 -7.51 18.46 -3.79
CA GLY A 448 -7.50 19.88 -3.43
C GLY A 448 -6.57 20.79 -4.24
N ALA A 449 -5.64 20.26 -5.04
CA ALA A 449 -4.64 21.09 -5.73
C ALA A 449 -5.23 22.09 -6.75
N VAL A 450 -6.42 21.83 -7.30
CA VAL A 450 -7.09 22.67 -8.30
C VAL A 450 -8.25 23.48 -7.69
N ALA A 451 -8.64 23.19 -6.44
CA ALA A 451 -9.77 23.83 -5.76
C ALA A 451 -9.41 25.24 -5.29
N GLY A 452 -9.36 26.20 -6.21
CA GLY A 452 -9.12 27.62 -5.90
C GLY A 452 -8.44 28.43 -6.99
N GLY A 453 -7.88 27.79 -8.02
CA GLY A 453 -7.18 28.47 -9.11
C GLY A 453 -8.10 29.06 -10.19
N VAL A 454 -9.29 28.49 -10.36
CA VAL A 454 -10.27 28.92 -11.35
C VAL A 454 -11.64 28.97 -10.68
N LYS A 455 -12.33 30.12 -10.78
CA LYS A 455 -13.76 30.21 -10.50
C LYS A 455 -14.48 29.93 -11.81
N GLU A 456 -15.16 28.79 -11.88
CA GLU A 456 -16.28 28.57 -12.81
C GLU A 456 -17.59 28.75 -12.05
#